data_AF-A0A7J4NTC1-F1
#
_entry.id   AF-A0A7J4NTC1-F1
#
_cell.length_a   1.000
_cell.length_b   1.000
_cell.length_c   1.000
_cell.angle_alpha   90.00
_cell.angle_beta   90.00
_cell.angle_gamma   90.00
#
_symmetry.space_group_name_H-M   'P 1'
#
loop_
_entity.id
_entity.type
_entity.pdbx_description
1 polymer ?
#
loop_
_entity_poly.entity_id
_entity_poly.type
_entity_poly.pdbx_seq_one_letter_code
_entity_poly.pdbx_strand_id
1 'polypeptide(L)'
;MNIQQQANRTMIQAGGLSVDCPLCSEMTQERLQNGTQFYAKLSNGRNAEIKIMPDTASQTALQRLNLRNCTEDCSIELKEANIGNQVRAVYNVQAQRNSKVFGIFNARMQVQAQVDAETGELIQVNKPWWAFLAVEPDE
;
A
#
# COMPACT_ATOMS: atom_id res chain seq x y z
N MET A 1 -4.75 -13.13 -8.01
CA MET A 1 -5.53 -11.97 -7.56
C MET A 1 -7.01 -12.33 -7.66
N ASN A 2 -7.80 -12.05 -6.64
CA ASN A 2 -9.27 -12.15 -6.71
C ASN A 2 -9.87 -10.81 -6.26
N ILE A 3 -10.88 -10.32 -6.97
CA ILE A 3 -11.56 -9.06 -6.67
C ILE A 3 -12.95 -9.42 -6.14
N GLN A 4 -13.25 -9.00 -4.91
CA GLN A 4 -14.56 -9.20 -4.29
C GLN A 4 -15.22 -7.85 -4.00
N GLN A 5 -16.45 -7.66 -4.47
CA GLN A 5 -17.28 -6.51 -4.14
C GLN A 5 -18.26 -6.89 -3.03
N GLN A 6 -18.22 -6.17 -1.90
CA GLN A 6 -19.19 -6.31 -0.81
C GLN A 6 -19.75 -4.95 -0.42
N ALA A 7 -21.06 -4.79 -0.62
CA ALA A 7 -22.00 -3.76 -0.15
C ALA A 7 -21.67 -2.25 -0.29
N ASN A 8 -20.39 -1.84 -0.34
CA ASN A 8 -19.87 -0.49 -0.63
C ASN A 8 -18.32 -0.44 -0.73
N ARG A 9 -17.61 -1.57 -0.63
CA ARG A 9 -16.15 -1.65 -0.74
C ARG A 9 -15.74 -2.75 -1.71
N THR A 10 -14.64 -2.51 -2.42
CA THR A 10 -14.04 -3.51 -3.30
C THR A 10 -12.70 -3.91 -2.71
N MET A 11 -12.53 -5.21 -2.49
CA MET A 11 -11.33 -5.76 -1.87
C MET A 11 -10.55 -6.58 -2.88
N ILE A 12 -9.23 -6.44 -2.86
CA ILE A 12 -8.31 -7.32 -3.57
C ILE A 12 -7.75 -8.34 -2.59
N GLN A 13 -7.82 -9.62 -2.95
CA GLN A 13 -7.18 -10.70 -2.21
C GLN A 13 -5.97 -11.27 -2.98
N ALA A 14 -4.83 -11.31 -2.28
CA ALA A 14 -3.58 -11.85 -2.79
C ALA A 14 -2.71 -12.35 -1.63
N GLY A 15 -2.23 -13.60 -1.69
CA GLY A 15 -1.28 -14.12 -0.71
C GLY A 15 -1.74 -14.08 0.75
N GLY A 16 -3.05 -14.12 1.01
CA GLY A 16 -3.61 -13.98 2.36
C GLY A 16 -3.81 -12.53 2.85
N LEU A 17 -3.41 -11.53 2.06
CA LEU A 17 -3.69 -10.12 2.32
C LEU A 17 -5.01 -9.70 1.66
N SER A 18 -5.74 -8.83 2.35
CA SER A 18 -6.94 -8.17 1.85
C SER A 18 -6.65 -6.67 1.77
N VAL A 19 -6.80 -6.10 0.57
CA VAL A 19 -6.47 -4.71 0.29
C VAL A 19 -7.73 -3.95 -0.10
N ASP A 20 -7.98 -2.83 0.57
CA ASP A 20 -9.06 -1.92 0.19
C ASP A 20 -8.70 -1.27 -1.15
N CYS A 21 -9.63 -1.31 -2.09
CA CYS A 21 -9.38 -0.87 -3.46
C CYS A 21 -10.56 -0.07 -3.99
N PRO A 22 -10.61 1.24 -3.71
CA PRO A 22 -11.59 2.13 -4.31
C PRO A 22 -11.53 2.13 -5.85
N LEU A 23 -10.35 1.88 -6.43
CA LEU A 23 -10.15 1.84 -7.88
C LEU A 23 -10.74 0.60 -8.57
N CYS A 24 -11.12 -0.43 -7.81
CA CYS A 24 -11.52 -1.71 -8.37
C CYS A 24 -12.93 -1.72 -8.96
N SER A 25 -13.74 -0.69 -8.74
CA SER A 25 -15.08 -0.56 -9.35
C SER A 25 -15.01 -0.42 -10.87
N GLU A 26 -13.94 0.18 -11.40
CA GLU A 26 -13.71 0.39 -12.83
C GLU A 26 -12.50 -0.40 -13.35
N MET A 27 -12.09 -1.46 -12.64
CA MET A 27 -10.98 -2.30 -13.12
C MET A 27 -11.41 -3.18 -14.28
N THR A 28 -10.55 -3.26 -15.31
CA THR A 28 -10.69 -4.17 -16.43
C THR A 28 -9.65 -5.28 -16.37
N GLN A 29 -10.02 -6.45 -16.89
CA GLN A 29 -9.15 -7.62 -16.94
C GLN A 29 -9.01 -8.05 -18.39
N GLU A 30 -7.77 -8.18 -18.86
CA GLU A 30 -7.46 -8.68 -20.19
C GLU A 30 -6.70 -10.01 -20.08
N ARG A 31 -7.16 -11.01 -20.81
CA ARG A 31 -6.53 -12.33 -20.84
C ARG A 31 -5.68 -12.45 -22.10
N LEU A 32 -4.37 -12.37 -21.93
CA LEU A 32 -3.38 -12.57 -22.98
C LEU A 32 -2.88 -14.02 -22.97
N GLN A 33 -2.22 -14.43 -24.05
CA GLN A 33 -1.63 -15.78 -24.14
C GLN A 33 -0.58 -16.04 -23.03
N ASN A 34 0.05 -14.97 -22.50
CA ASN A 34 1.09 -15.04 -21.47
C ASN A 34 0.58 -14.79 -20.04
N GLY A 35 -0.72 -14.59 -19.83
CA GLY A 35 -1.27 -14.37 -18.50
C GLY A 35 -2.45 -13.39 -18.48
N THR A 36 -2.81 -12.98 -17.27
CA THR A 36 -3.89 -12.02 -17.02
C THR A 36 -3.28 -10.68 -16.67
N GLN A 37 -3.68 -9.62 -17.39
CA GLN A 37 -3.37 -8.24 -17.03
C GLN A 37 -4.59 -7.59 -16.38
N PHE A 38 -4.31 -6.74 -15.40
CA PHE A 38 -5.31 -5.99 -14.67
C PHE A 38 -5.05 -4.49 -14.89
N TYR A 39 -6.09 -3.74 -15.20
CA TYR A 39 -6.01 -2.31 -15.39
C TYR A 39 -6.98 -1.60 -14.47
N ALA A 40 -6.53 -0.51 -13.83
CA ALA A 40 -7.36 0.39 -13.06
C ALA A 40 -7.54 1.70 -13.81
N LYS A 41 -8.78 2.14 -13.98
CA LYS A 41 -9.08 3.45 -14.59
C LYS A 41 -8.88 4.55 -13.55
N LEU A 42 -8.02 5.50 -13.89
CA LEU A 42 -7.70 6.64 -13.03
C LEU A 42 -8.66 7.82 -13.28
N SER A 43 -8.75 8.74 -12.33
CA SER A 43 -9.58 9.96 -12.41
C SER A 43 -9.21 10.88 -13.58
N ASN A 44 -7.97 10.81 -14.08
CA ASN A 44 -7.52 11.54 -15.27
C ASN A 44 -7.89 10.84 -16.60
N GLY A 45 -8.66 9.74 -16.56
CA GLY A 45 -9.08 8.96 -17.72
C GLY A 45 -8.03 8.00 -18.26
N ARG A 46 -6.84 7.95 -17.65
CA ARG A 46 -5.77 7.00 -18.03
C ARG A 46 -6.01 5.65 -17.37
N ASN A 47 -5.65 4.57 -18.05
CA ASN A 47 -5.60 3.24 -17.43
C ASN A 47 -4.19 3.00 -16.88
N ALA A 48 -4.09 2.62 -15.61
CA ALA A 48 -2.86 2.17 -14.98
C ALA A 48 -2.84 0.63 -14.96
N GLU A 49 -1.73 0.03 -15.36
CA GLU A 49 -1.59 -1.43 -15.34
C GLU A 49 -1.12 -1.89 -13.96
N ILE A 50 -1.91 -2.72 -13.29
CA ILE A 50 -1.55 -3.28 -11.98
C ILE A 50 -0.66 -4.51 -12.22
N LYS A 51 0.65 -4.27 -12.31
CA LYS A 51 1.65 -5.31 -12.53
C LYS A 51 2.11 -5.95 -11.24
N ILE A 52 2.17 -5.17 -10.17
CA ILE A 52 2.66 -5.62 -8.89
C ILE A 52 1.50 -6.05 -8.01
N MET A 53 1.61 -7.26 -7.48
CA MET A 53 0.59 -7.81 -6.59
C MET A 53 0.70 -7.19 -5.20
N PRO A 54 -0.44 -7.09 -4.46
CA PRO A 54 -0.45 -6.45 -3.16
C PRO A 54 0.51 -7.06 -2.12
N ASP A 55 0.78 -8.36 -2.19
CA ASP A 55 1.76 -9.05 -1.34
C ASP A 55 3.18 -8.51 -1.52
N THR A 56 3.61 -8.39 -2.78
CA THR A 56 4.93 -7.89 -3.16
C THR A 56 5.09 -6.41 -2.82
N ALA A 57 4.05 -5.61 -3.11
CA ALA A 57 4.03 -4.20 -2.75
C ALA A 57 4.05 -3.98 -1.23
N SER A 58 3.29 -4.79 -0.48
CA SER A 58 3.26 -4.73 0.98
C SER A 58 4.61 -5.12 1.58
N GLN A 59 5.25 -6.16 1.07
CA GLN A 59 6.58 -6.55 1.52
C GLN A 59 7.62 -5.43 1.30
N THR A 60 7.57 -4.81 0.12
CA THR A 60 8.43 -3.66 -0.21
C THR A 60 8.19 -2.49 0.75
N ALA A 61 6.92 -2.16 1.02
CA ALA A 61 6.55 -1.12 1.96
C ALA A 61 7.01 -1.43 3.40
N LEU A 62 6.73 -2.62 3.91
CA LEU A 62 7.11 -3.06 5.26
C LEU A 62 8.63 -3.00 5.45
N GLN A 63 9.41 -3.47 4.47
CA GLN A 63 10.87 -3.38 4.50
C GLN A 63 11.35 -1.92 4.62
N ARG A 64 10.71 -0.99 3.90
CA ARG A 64 11.07 0.43 3.94
C ARG A 64 10.63 1.14 5.21
N LEU A 65 9.55 0.66 5.82
CA LEU A 65 9.05 1.14 7.10
C LEU A 65 9.74 0.48 8.31
N ASN A 66 10.65 -0.46 8.06
CA ASN A 66 11.28 -1.29 9.09
C ASN A 66 10.25 -2.01 9.98
N LEU A 67 9.23 -2.60 9.34
CA LEU A 67 8.17 -3.35 10.00
C LEU A 67 8.34 -4.84 9.68
N ARG A 68 8.27 -5.70 10.70
CA ARG A 68 8.34 -7.16 10.53
C ARG A 68 7.06 -7.73 9.93
N ASN A 69 5.91 -7.20 10.35
CA ASN A 69 4.60 -7.64 9.88
C ASN A 69 3.59 -6.49 9.91
N CYS A 70 2.48 -6.66 9.18
CA CYS A 70 1.32 -5.79 9.19
C CYS A 70 0.34 -6.33 10.25
N THR A 71 0.32 -5.74 11.45
CA THR A 71 -0.54 -6.12 12.59
C THR A 71 -1.87 -5.34 12.59
N GLU A 72 -2.69 -5.43 13.64
CA GLU A 72 -4.08 -4.89 13.67
C GLU A 72 -4.20 -3.40 13.31
N ASP A 73 -3.14 -2.61 13.54
CA ASP A 73 -3.08 -1.17 13.24
C ASP A 73 -2.47 -0.86 11.85
N CYS A 74 -2.44 -1.85 10.95
CA CYS A 74 -1.90 -1.73 9.60
C CYS A 74 -3.01 -1.82 8.54
N SER A 75 -2.96 -0.91 7.57
CA SER A 75 -3.90 -0.84 6.45
C SER A 75 -3.15 -0.74 5.14
N ILE A 76 -3.64 -1.48 4.14
CA ILE A 76 -3.11 -1.48 2.79
C ILE A 76 -4.26 -1.09 1.86
N GLU A 77 -4.03 -0.09 1.03
CA GLU A 77 -5.03 0.46 0.12
C GLU A 77 -4.43 0.67 -1.27
N LEU A 78 -5.13 0.23 -2.33
CA LEU A 78 -4.79 0.58 -3.70
C LEU A 78 -5.59 1.81 -4.12
N LYS A 79 -4.91 2.95 -4.25
CA LYS A 79 -5.54 4.24 -4.55
C LYS A 79 -4.76 5.07 -5.55
N GLU A 80 -5.35 6.19 -5.97
CA GLU A 80 -4.64 7.18 -6.77
C GLU A 80 -3.78 8.09 -5.90
N ALA A 81 -2.59 8.42 -6.40
CA ALA A 81 -1.75 9.47 -5.84
C ALA A 81 -1.28 10.43 -6.93
N ASN A 82 -1.23 11.72 -6.58
CA ASN A 82 -0.65 12.77 -7.40
C ASN A 82 0.84 12.88 -7.05
N ILE A 83 1.70 12.46 -7.97
CA ILE A 83 3.16 12.49 -7.79
C ILE A 83 3.73 13.47 -8.81
N GLY A 84 4.06 14.67 -8.32
CA GLY A 84 4.37 15.80 -9.20
C GLY A 84 3.16 16.13 -10.08
N ASN A 85 3.34 16.07 -11.40
CA ASN A 85 2.29 16.35 -12.39
C ASN A 85 1.65 15.08 -12.96
N GLN A 86 1.84 13.91 -12.34
CA GLN A 86 1.33 12.63 -12.82
C GLN A 86 0.43 11.98 -11.77
N VAL A 87 -0.75 11.52 -12.20
CA VAL A 87 -1.61 10.63 -11.41
C VAL A 87 -1.15 9.19 -11.66
N ARG A 88 -0.98 8.44 -10.57
CA ARG A 88 -0.57 7.03 -10.61
C ARG A 88 -1.42 6.19 -9.67
N ALA A 89 -1.57 4.90 -9.98
CA ALA A 89 -2.08 3.91 -9.03
C ALA A 89 -0.96 3.51 -8.07
N VAL A 90 -1.21 3.63 -6.77
CA VAL A 90 -0.22 3.33 -5.73
C VAL A 90 -0.82 2.43 -4.66
N TYR A 91 -0.01 1.49 -4.19
CA TYR A 91 -0.24 0.79 -2.94
C TYR A 91 0.21 1.70 -1.79
N ASN A 92 -0.76 2.12 -0.99
CA ASN A 92 -0.57 2.92 0.18
C ASN A 92 -0.64 2.04 1.42
N VAL A 93 0.51 1.80 2.05
CA VAL A 93 0.62 1.04 3.29
C VAL A 93 0.78 2.01 4.44
N GLN A 94 -0.12 1.95 5.41
CA GLN A 94 -0.09 2.76 6.62
C GLN A 94 -0.11 1.86 7.83
N ALA A 95 0.75 2.14 8.80
CA ALA A 95 0.77 1.43 10.07
C ALA A 95 0.90 2.40 11.23
N GLN A 96 0.18 2.13 12.31
CA GLN A 96 0.39 2.79 13.59
C GLN A 96 1.18 1.85 14.51
N ARG A 97 2.19 2.37 15.19
CA ARG A 97 2.98 1.58 16.14
C ARG A 97 3.31 2.37 17.40
N ASN A 98 3.45 1.65 18.50
CA ASN A 98 3.95 2.22 19.75
C ASN A 98 5.48 2.27 19.72
N SER A 99 6.03 3.31 20.33
CA SER A 99 7.47 3.55 20.32
C SER A 99 7.91 4.32 21.55
N LYS A 100 9.19 4.17 21.92
CA LYS A 100 9.77 4.95 23.01
C LYS A 100 10.77 5.95 22.46
N VAL A 101 10.42 7.23 22.52
CA VAL A 101 11.33 8.31 22.16
C VAL A 101 12.37 8.44 23.27
N PHE A 102 13.66 8.36 22.91
CA PHE A 102 14.79 8.29 23.85
C PHE A 102 14.70 7.15 24.88
N GLY A 103 13.89 6.12 24.62
CA GLY A 103 13.72 4.97 25.53
C GLY A 103 12.83 5.23 26.77
N ILE A 104 12.33 6.45 26.99
CA ILE A 104 11.57 6.81 28.20
C ILE A 104 10.17 7.37 27.92
N PHE A 105 9.93 7.98 26.75
CA PHE A 105 8.63 8.57 26.42
C PHE A 105 7.84 7.70 25.46
N ASN A 106 6.73 7.14 25.92
CA ASN A 106 5.82 6.39 25.05
C ASN A 106 5.14 7.35 24.05
N ALA A 107 5.26 7.04 22.76
CA ALA A 107 4.65 7.78 21.67
C ALA A 107 4.07 6.81 20.63
N ARG A 108 2.93 7.17 20.05
CA ARG A 108 2.39 6.50 18.87
C ARG A 108 2.93 7.19 17.63
N MET A 109 3.56 6.43 16.75
CA MET A 109 3.95 6.92 15.42
C MET A 109 3.05 6.31 14.36
N GLN A 110 2.59 7.16 13.44
CA GLN A 110 2.00 6.72 12.19
C GLN A 110 3.08 6.77 11.12
N VAL A 111 3.27 5.66 10.43
CA VAL A 111 4.22 5.53 9.33
C VAL A 111 3.50 5.08 8.08
N GLN A 112 3.96 5.56 6.92
CA GLN A 112 3.31 5.34 5.65
C GLN A 112 4.35 5.15 4.55
N ALA A 113 4.12 4.19 3.66
CA ALA A 113 4.87 4.00 2.45
C ALA A 113 3.92 3.89 1.24
N GLN A 114 4.31 4.53 0.14
CA GLN A 114 3.60 4.45 -1.13
C GLN A 114 4.49 3.73 -2.15
N VAL A 115 3.96 2.67 -2.74
CA VAL A 115 4.63 1.83 -3.73
C VAL A 115 3.86 1.89 -5.05
N ASP A 116 4.55 2.10 -6.16
CA ASP A 116 3.96 2.18 -7.50
C ASP A 116 3.36 0.82 -7.89
N ALA A 117 2.09 0.78 -8.31
CA ALA A 117 1.43 -0.48 -8.68
C ALA A 117 1.87 -1.01 -10.05
N GLU A 118 2.45 -0.14 -10.91
CA GLU A 118 2.94 -0.49 -12.23
C GLU A 118 4.40 -0.96 -12.18
N THR A 119 5.23 -0.38 -11.30
CA THR A 119 6.68 -0.69 -11.26
C THR A 119 7.14 -1.41 -9.99
N GLY A 120 6.45 -1.25 -8.86
CA GLY A 120 6.87 -1.76 -7.56
C GLY A 120 7.90 -0.88 -6.86
N GLU A 121 8.21 0.29 -7.45
CA GLU A 121 9.17 1.22 -6.86
C GLU A 121 8.55 1.97 -5.68
N LEU A 122 9.39 2.23 -4.67
CA LEU A 122 9.00 3.07 -3.55
C LEU A 122 8.97 4.54 -4.00
N ILE A 123 7.80 5.14 -3.93
CA ILE A 123 7.58 6.54 -4.32
C ILE A 123 7.84 7.46 -3.13
N GLN A 124 7.26 7.13 -1.98
CA GLN A 124 7.28 8.01 -0.82
C GLN A 124 7.28 7.22 0.48
N VAL A 125 8.01 7.72 1.47
CA VAL A 125 7.94 7.28 2.86
C VAL A 125 7.63 8.50 3.72
N ASN A 126 6.57 8.41 4.51
CA ASN A 126 6.20 9.42 5.48
C ASN A 126 6.34 8.82 6.88
N LYS A 127 7.22 9.43 7.67
CA LYS A 127 7.46 9.07 9.07
C LYS A 127 7.72 10.36 9.85
N PRO A 128 7.38 10.40 11.14
CA PRO A 128 7.69 11.57 11.97
C PRO A 128 9.19 11.85 11.99
N TRP A 129 9.58 13.12 12.04
CA TRP A 129 10.99 13.50 12.05
C TRP A 129 11.73 12.86 13.24
N TRP A 130 11.09 12.68 14.39
CA TRP A 130 11.69 12.07 15.59
C TRP A 130 11.78 10.54 15.52
N ALA A 131 11.34 9.89 14.43
CA ALA A 131 11.38 8.44 14.30
C ALA A 131 12.81 7.87 14.36
N PHE A 132 13.85 8.67 14.07
CA PHE A 132 15.25 8.23 14.26
C PHE A 132 15.68 8.17 15.73
N LEU A 133 14.95 8.82 16.64
CA LEU A 133 15.21 8.83 18.09
C LEU A 133 14.36 7.79 18.83
N ALA A 134 13.42 7.17 18.12
CA ALA A 134 12.54 6.16 18.66
C ALA A 134 13.28 4.83 18.71
N VAL A 135 13.27 4.21 19.89
CA VAL A 135 13.61 2.79 20.02
C VAL A 135 12.33 2.01 19.79
N GLU A 136 12.40 1.05 18.87
CA GLU A 136 11.34 0.10 18.62
C GLU A 136 11.31 -0.87 19.81
N PRO A 137 10.19 -0.98 20.55
CA PRO A 137 10.05 -2.06 21.51
C PRO A 137 10.08 -3.39 20.75
N ASP A 138 10.77 -4.40 21.27
CA ASP A 138 10.78 -5.73 20.68
C ASP A 138 9.32 -6.26 20.61
N GLU A 139 8.76 -6.26 19.40
CA GLU A 139 7.58 -7.05 19.01
C GLU A 139 8.02 -8.34 18.32
#